data_AF-A0A537UA79-F1
#
_entry.id   AF-A0A537UA79-F1
#
_cell.length_a   1.000
_cell.length_b   1.000
_cell.length_c   1.000
_cell.angle_alpha   90.00
_cell.angle_beta   90.00
_cell.angle_gamma   90.00
#
_symmetry.space_group_name_H-M   'P 1'
#
loop_
_entity.id
_entity.type
_entity.pdbx_description
1 polymer ?
#
loop_
_entity_poly.entity_id
_entity_poly.type
_entity_poly.pdbx_seq_one_letter_code
_entity_poly.pdbx_strand_id
1 'polypeptide(L)' 'MRSIAFADFLIGVGILFVLEGLLFAASPAWMRRAMKSALATPDNILRLVGIGSAVVGLILIWAVRR' A
#
# COMPACT_ATOMS: atom_id res chain seq x y z
N MET A 1 -2.94 -10.06 -27.38
CA MET A 1 -2.01 -9.84 -26.25
C MET A 1 -2.21 -8.44 -25.63
N ARG A 2 -3.39 -8.09 -25.07
CA ARG A 2 -3.63 -6.68 -24.59
C ARG A 2 -4.61 -6.48 -23.41
N SER A 3 -5.03 -7.49 -22.64
CA SER A 3 -5.98 -7.28 -21.53
C SER A 3 -5.47 -7.64 -20.11
N ILE A 4 -4.34 -8.35 -20.01
CA ILE A 4 -3.90 -8.94 -18.73
C ILE A 4 -3.47 -7.85 -17.73
N ALA A 5 -2.84 -6.76 -18.20
CA ALA A 5 -2.32 -5.71 -17.32
C ALA A 5 -3.40 -4.98 -16.49
N PHE A 6 -4.62 -4.82 -17.03
CA PHE A 6 -5.70 -4.14 -16.30
C PHE A 6 -6.31 -5.05 -15.23
N ALA A 7 -6.46 -6.34 -15.54
CA ALA A 7 -6.90 -7.34 -14.57
C ALA A 7 -5.91 -7.48 -13.41
N ASP A 8 -4.60 -7.52 -13.69
CA ASP A 8 -3.55 -7.59 -12.67
C ASP A 8 -3.59 -6.36 -11.73
N PHE A 9 -3.81 -5.16 -12.29
CA PHE A 9 -3.95 -3.93 -11.52
C PHE A 9 -5.18 -4.00 -10.60
N LEU A 10 -6.33 -4.42 -11.12
CA LEU A 10 -7.56 -4.62 -10.35
C LEU A 10 -7.39 -5.63 -9.22
N ILE A 11 -6.66 -6.72 -9.46
CA ILE A 11 -6.32 -7.71 -8.43
C ILE A 11 -5.45 -7.05 -7.34
N GLY A 12 -4.43 -6.29 -7.71
CA GLY A 12 -3.58 -5.57 -6.76
C GLY A 12 -4.38 -4.59 -5.89
N VAL A 13 -5.27 -3.82 -6.49
CA VAL A 13 -6.19 -2.91 -5.77
C VAL A 13 -7.15 -3.70 -4.87
N GLY A 14 -7.67 -4.84 -5.35
CA GLY A 14 -8.53 -5.71 -4.55
C GLY A 14 -7.83 -6.26 -3.31
N ILE A 15 -6.58 -6.71 -3.46
CA ILE A 15 -5.76 -7.19 -2.34
C ILE A 15 -5.50 -6.06 -1.33
N LEU A 16 -5.23 -4.84 -1.80
CA LEU A 16 -5.07 -3.67 -0.92
C LEU A 16 -6.31 -3.47 -0.04
N PHE A 17 -7.51 -3.49 -0.63
CA PHE A 17 -8.77 -3.36 0.13
C PHE A 17 -8.99 -4.51 1.11
N VAL A 18 -8.67 -5.75 0.73
CA VAL A 18 -8.78 -6.90 1.63
C VAL A 18 -7.85 -6.73 2.83
N LEU A 19 -6.60 -6.33 2.61
CA LEU A 19 -5.63 -6.13 3.68
C LEU A 19 -6.03 -4.97 4.59
N GLU A 20 -6.43 -3.83 4.04
CA GLU A 20 -6.92 -2.71 4.84
C GLU A 20 -8.15 -3.10 5.66
N GLY A 21 -9.17 -3.70 5.03
CA GLY A 21 -10.39 -4.13 5.70
C GLY A 21 -10.14 -5.16 6.80
N LEU A 22 -9.24 -6.12 6.55
CA LEU A 22 -8.84 -7.11 7.54
C LEU A 22 -8.11 -6.46 8.73
N LEU A 23 -7.20 -5.51 8.47
CA LEU A 23 -6.52 -4.77 9.54
C LEU A 23 -7.50 -3.94 10.38
N PHE A 24 -8.48 -3.28 9.75
CA PHE A 24 -9.53 -2.55 10.44
C PHE A 24 -10.41 -3.47 11.29
N ALA A 25 -10.77 -4.66 10.78
CA ALA A 25 -11.60 -5.62 11.50
C ALA A 25 -10.85 -6.34 12.64
N ALA A 26 -9.60 -6.75 12.39
CA ALA A 26 -8.81 -7.51 13.35
C ALA A 26 -8.22 -6.63 14.47
N SER A 27 -7.76 -5.41 14.15
CA SER A 27 -7.14 -4.52 15.14
C SER A 27 -7.40 -3.03 14.84
N PRO A 28 -8.62 -2.55 15.10
CA PRO A 28 -8.97 -1.14 14.90
C PRO A 28 -8.16 -0.20 15.81
N ALA A 29 -7.74 -0.68 16.99
CA ALA A 29 -6.92 0.09 17.93
C ALA A 29 -5.52 0.36 17.38
N TRP A 30 -4.91 -0.61 16.70
CA TRP A 30 -3.61 -0.43 16.07
C TRP A 30 -3.70 0.59 14.93
N MET A 31 -4.72 0.49 14.09
CA MET A 31 -4.91 1.42 12.97
C MET A 31 -5.09 2.88 13.45
N ARG A 32 -5.88 3.08 14.51
CA ARG A 32 -6.05 4.42 15.12
C ARG A 32 -4.75 5.00 15.66
N ARG A 33 -3.87 4.17 16.22
CA ARG A 33 -2.54 4.59 16.68
C ARG A 33 -1.65 4.95 15.49
N ALA A 34 -1.64 4.13 14.45
CA ALA A 34 -0.88 4.39 13.22
C ALA A 34 -1.28 5.73 12.57
N MET A 35 -2.58 6.01 12.46
CA MET A 35 -3.07 7.31 11.97
C MET A 35 -2.62 8.49 12.84
N LYS A 36 -2.67 8.36 14.18
CA LYS A 36 -2.17 9.41 15.08
C LYS A 36 -0.68 9.64 14.93
N SER A 37 0.11 8.57 14.77
CA SER A 37 1.54 8.68 14.50
C SER A 37 1.82 9.34 13.14
N ALA A 38 1.03 9.03 12.11
CA ALA A 38 1.15 9.66 10.80
C ALA A 38 0.86 11.17 10.86
N LEU A 39 -0.14 11.60 11.63
CA LEU A 39 -0.46 13.01 11.85
C LEU A 39 0.62 13.77 12.64
N ALA A 40 1.34 13.09 13.52
CA ALA A 40 2.44 13.66 14.29
C ALA A 40 3.78 13.67 13.52
N THR A 41 3.86 12.95 12.40
CA THR A 41 5.08 12.86 11.59
C THR A 41 5.11 14.03 10.60
N PRO A 42 6.23 14.76 10.48
CA PRO A 42 6.31 15.87 9.55
C PRO A 42 6.23 15.41 8.09
N ASP A 43 5.56 16.22 7.27
CA ASP A 43 5.20 15.91 5.88
C ASP A 43 6.38 15.46 5.00
N ASN A 44 7.57 15.99 5.24
CA ASN A 44 8.78 15.64 4.51
C ASN A 44 9.18 14.17 4.71
N ILE A 45 9.10 13.66 5.95
CA ILE A 45 9.39 12.26 6.27
C ILE A 45 8.29 11.38 5.68
N LEU A 46 7.03 11.79 5.81
CA LEU A 46 5.89 11.02 5.29
C LEU A 46 5.97 10.88 3.75
N ARG A 47 6.34 11.95 3.05
CA ARG A 47 6.59 11.94 1.60
C ARG A 47 7.77 11.05 1.23
N LEU A 48 8.88 11.12 1.95
CA LEU A 48 10.06 10.31 1.67
C LEU A 48 9.76 8.81 1.84
N VAL A 49 9.05 8.45 2.93
CA VAL A 49 8.62 7.08 3.18
C VAL A 49 7.62 6.61 2.12
N GLY A 50 6.66 7.46 1.74
CA GLY A 50 5.69 7.13 0.69
C GLY A 50 6.31 6.95 -0.70
N ILE A 51 7.27 7.81 -1.06
CA ILE A 51 8.01 7.67 -2.32
C ILE A 51 8.89 6.41 -2.27
N GLY A 52 9.58 6.18 -1.15
CA GLY A 52 10.39 4.99 -0.94
C GLY A 52 9.58 3.69 -1.08
N SER A 53 8.40 3.63 -0.45
CA SER A 53 7.52 2.46 -0.54
C SER A 53 6.96 2.27 -1.95
N ALA A 54 6.61 3.35 -2.66
CA ALA A 54 6.16 3.28 -4.05
C ALA A 54 7.25 2.75 -4.99
N VAL A 55 8.49 3.22 -4.85
CA VAL A 55 9.64 2.76 -5.65
C VAL A 55 9.93 1.29 -5.37
N VAL A 56 9.97 0.88 -4.10
CA VAL A 56 10.18 -0.53 -3.73
C VAL A 56 9.06 -1.42 -4.28
N GLY A 57 7.80 -0.98 -4.16
CA GLY A 57 6.66 -1.70 -4.73
C GLY A 57 6.77 -1.86 -6.25
N LEU A 58 7.19 -0.82 -6.97
CA LEU A 58 7.40 -0.88 -8.42
C LEU A 58 8.53 -1.86 -8.78
N ILE A 59 9.64 -1.84 -8.05
CA ILE A 59 10.76 -2.77 -8.25
C ILE A 59 10.32 -4.21 -8.02
N LEU A 60 9.54 -4.48 -6.96
CA LEU A 60 9.00 -5.81 -6.67
C LEU A 60 8.07 -6.30 -7.78
N ILE A 61 7.14 -5.46 -8.23
CA ILE A 61 6.24 -5.81 -9.35
C ILE A 61 7.06 -6.09 -10.61
N TRP A 62 8.08 -5.28 -10.90
CA TRP A 62 8.95 -5.49 -12.05
C TRP A 62 9.75 -6.79 -11.94
N ALA A 63 10.26 -7.12 -10.76
CA ALA A 63 11.01 -8.36 -10.50
C ALA A 63 10.14 -9.61 -10.60
N VAL A 64 8.89 -9.57 -10.11
CA VAL A 64 7.96 -10.71 -10.17
C VAL A 64 7.39 -10.89 -11.59
N ARG A 65 7.26 -9.81 -12.35
CA ARG A 65 6.70 -9.83 -13.72
C ARG A 65 7.73 -10.09 -14.82
N ARG A 66 9.03 -9.96 -14.53
CA ARG A 66 10.14 -10.27 -15.44
C ARG A 66 10.33 -11.77 -15.55
#